data_AF-A0A7K2NCG6-F1
#
_entry.id   AF-A0A7K2NCG6-F1
#
_cell.length_a   1.000
_cell.length_b   1.000
_cell.length_c   1.000
_cell.angle_alpha   90.00
_cell.angle_beta   90.00
_cell.angle_gamma   90.00
#
_symmetry.space_group_name_H-M   'P 1'
#
loop_
_entity.id
_entity.type
_entity.pdbx_description
1 polymer ?
#
loop_
_entity_poly.entity_id
_entity_poly.type
_entity_poly.pdbx_seq_one_letter_code
_entity_poly.pdbx_strand_id
1 'polypeptide(L)'
;MTTNRAPLARTELAGLLSDAAQSVSEILTAEYPTAASRSYLHPVLGVLSAGPRVVRELNDRFEGFLAAEPVPATPAGLFTLASYASALGWLTESLAELTTSVDRICTRVGMPTAPPDPAFTTQAGGEQETEFDFAFSALEMGAIRTAAEAAGLTPGDYIGVLSESLLAASRITDACMEISSGLLEDAAYVLGEATDQVWIGDGPDSLPTLVRSLLARMEAAE
;
A
#
# COMPACT_ATOMS: atom_id res chain seq x y z
N MET A 1 -39.41 -0.95 -14.59
CA MET A 1 -39.67 0.18 -13.69
C MET A 1 -38.37 0.94 -13.56
N THR A 2 -38.23 2.08 -14.25
CA THR A 2 -37.07 2.95 -14.09
C THR A 2 -37.28 3.76 -12.82
N THR A 3 -36.59 3.39 -11.74
CA THR A 3 -36.50 4.23 -10.55
C THR A 3 -35.75 5.50 -10.94
N ASN A 4 -36.50 6.59 -11.10
CA ASN A 4 -35.99 7.92 -11.40
C ASN A 4 -35.26 8.46 -10.16
N ARG A 5 -34.06 7.91 -9.88
CA ARG A 5 -33.21 8.34 -8.78
C ARG A 5 -32.53 9.65 -9.20
N ALA A 6 -32.50 10.64 -8.32
CA ALA A 6 -31.71 11.83 -8.57
C ALA A 6 -30.21 11.46 -8.59
N PRO A 7 -29.37 12.17 -9.37
CA PRO A 7 -27.92 12.07 -9.24
C PRO A 7 -27.49 12.23 -7.77
N LEU A 8 -26.44 11.51 -7.36
CA LEU A 8 -25.91 11.58 -6.00
C LEU A 8 -25.58 13.02 -5.61
N ALA A 9 -25.91 13.37 -4.37
CA ALA A 9 -25.59 14.69 -3.82
C ALA A 9 -24.08 14.80 -3.59
N ARG A 10 -23.54 16.03 -3.65
CA ARG A 10 -22.10 16.28 -3.38
C ARG A 10 -21.64 15.78 -2.01
N THR A 11 -22.50 15.85 -1.01
CA THR A 11 -22.23 15.30 0.32
C THR A 11 -22.05 13.79 0.29
N GLU A 12 -22.80 13.09 -0.56
CA GLU A 12 -22.67 11.64 -0.73
C GLU A 12 -21.39 11.31 -1.51
N LEU A 13 -21.07 12.08 -2.56
CA LEU A 13 -19.81 11.94 -3.31
C LEU A 13 -18.57 12.16 -2.44
N ALA A 14 -18.56 13.21 -1.64
CA ALA A 14 -17.48 13.47 -0.68
C ALA A 14 -17.43 12.42 0.44
N GLY A 15 -18.59 11.88 0.83
CA GLY A 15 -18.69 10.73 1.73
C GLY A 15 -17.98 9.51 1.17
N LEU A 16 -18.19 9.17 -0.11
CA LEU A 16 -17.52 8.05 -0.76
C LEU A 16 -15.98 8.17 -0.72
N LEU A 17 -15.45 9.37 -1.00
CA LEU A 17 -14.01 9.64 -0.95
C LEU A 17 -13.46 9.59 0.47
N SER A 18 -14.19 10.15 1.44
CA SER A 18 -13.80 10.13 2.85
C SER A 18 -13.81 8.72 3.43
N ASP A 19 -14.83 7.93 3.11
CA ASP A 19 -14.94 6.53 3.52
C ASP A 19 -13.84 5.68 2.87
N ALA A 20 -13.47 5.96 1.61
CA ALA A 20 -12.34 5.32 0.96
C ALA A 20 -11.01 5.68 1.65
N ALA A 21 -10.81 6.96 1.98
CA ALA A 21 -9.61 7.41 2.69
C ALA A 21 -9.46 6.71 4.04
N GLN A 22 -10.56 6.57 4.78
CA GLN A 22 -10.60 5.88 6.06
C GLN A 22 -10.24 4.40 5.91
N SER A 23 -10.85 3.70 4.95
CA SER A 23 -10.52 2.29 4.66
C SER A 23 -9.05 2.10 4.26
N VAL A 24 -8.46 3.01 3.49
CA VAL A 24 -7.01 2.97 3.17
C VAL A 24 -6.15 3.20 4.41
N SER A 25 -6.52 4.15 5.27
CA SER A 25 -5.80 4.44 6.51
C SER A 25 -5.77 3.25 7.48
N GLU A 26 -6.84 2.44 7.52
CA GLU A 26 -6.91 1.23 8.35
C GLU A 26 -5.88 0.16 7.97
N ILE A 27 -5.32 0.20 6.77
CA ILE A 27 -4.21 -0.68 6.36
C ILE A 27 -2.96 -0.40 7.21
N LEU A 28 -2.71 0.87 7.55
CA LEU A 28 -1.50 1.31 8.25
C LEU A 28 -1.42 0.83 9.71
N THR A 29 -2.58 0.59 10.32
CA THR A 29 -2.70 0.15 11.71
C THR A 29 -3.03 -1.33 11.84
N ALA A 30 -3.11 -2.04 10.71
CA ALA A 30 -3.41 -3.46 10.70
C ALA A 30 -2.30 -4.26 11.38
N GLU A 31 -2.66 -4.96 12.46
CA GLU A 31 -1.76 -5.88 13.13
C GLU A 31 -1.90 -7.29 12.57
N TYR A 32 -0.79 -8.02 12.52
CA TYR A 32 -0.80 -9.44 12.18
C TYR A 32 0.08 -10.22 13.15
N PRO A 33 -0.40 -11.35 13.72
CA PRO A 33 0.40 -12.18 14.60
C PRO A 33 1.54 -12.82 13.83
N THR A 34 2.78 -12.41 14.13
CA THR A 34 3.98 -12.93 13.48
C THR A 34 4.64 -14.02 14.31
N ALA A 35 4.85 -15.19 13.71
CA ALA A 35 5.65 -16.24 14.34
C ALA A 35 7.12 -15.81 14.47
N ALA A 36 7.77 -16.17 15.57
CA ALA A 36 9.18 -15.84 15.82
C ALA A 36 10.11 -16.31 14.69
N SER A 37 9.78 -17.44 14.04
CA SER A 37 10.56 -17.96 12.90
C SER A 37 10.46 -17.13 11.62
N ARG A 38 9.59 -16.12 11.59
CA ARG A 38 9.39 -15.18 10.47
C ARG A 38 9.31 -13.73 10.94
N SER A 39 9.92 -13.42 12.08
CA SER A 39 9.88 -12.07 12.68
C SER A 39 10.39 -10.98 11.73
N TYR A 40 11.27 -11.31 10.79
CA TYR A 40 11.74 -10.39 9.75
C TYR A 40 10.62 -9.86 8.84
N LEU A 41 9.52 -10.61 8.65
CA LEU A 41 8.35 -10.17 7.87
C LEU A 41 7.35 -9.36 8.68
N HIS A 42 7.53 -9.20 10.00
CA HIS A 42 6.57 -8.49 10.84
C HIS A 42 6.15 -7.11 10.27
N PRO A 43 7.05 -6.28 9.71
CA PRO A 43 6.67 -4.97 9.17
C PRO A 43 5.66 -4.99 8.02
N VAL A 44 5.56 -6.09 7.27
CA VAL A 44 4.76 -6.18 6.04
C VAL A 44 3.49 -7.03 6.19
N LEU A 45 3.42 -7.90 7.21
CA LEU A 45 2.33 -8.86 7.34
C LEU A 45 0.98 -8.21 7.68
N GLY A 46 0.98 -7.14 8.47
CA GLY A 46 -0.22 -6.35 8.77
C GLY A 46 -0.87 -5.85 7.49
N VAL A 47 -0.10 -5.09 6.71
CA VAL A 47 -0.49 -4.52 5.42
C VAL A 47 -0.92 -5.60 4.43
N LEU A 48 -0.16 -6.70 4.29
CA LEU A 48 -0.52 -7.81 3.41
C LEU A 48 -1.82 -8.52 3.81
N SER A 49 -2.16 -8.50 5.10
CA SER A 49 -3.39 -9.14 5.59
C SER A 49 -4.63 -8.26 5.38
N ALA A 50 -4.50 -6.94 5.53
CA ALA A 50 -5.59 -5.99 5.41
C ALA A 50 -5.79 -5.47 3.98
N GLY A 51 -4.71 -5.15 3.28
CA GLY A 51 -4.72 -4.51 1.96
C GLY A 51 -5.64 -5.18 0.94
N PRO A 52 -5.54 -6.50 0.71
CA PRO A 52 -6.42 -7.20 -0.23
C PRO A 52 -7.91 -7.15 0.14
N ARG A 53 -8.25 -7.01 1.43
CA ARG A 53 -9.64 -6.85 1.88
C ARG A 53 -10.15 -5.45 1.58
N VAL A 54 -9.32 -4.45 1.86
CA VAL A 54 -9.62 -3.05 1.55
C VAL A 54 -9.77 -2.84 0.05
N VAL A 55 -8.86 -3.35 -0.78
CA VAL A 55 -8.98 -3.28 -2.25
C VAL A 55 -10.29 -3.88 -2.74
N ARG A 56 -10.69 -5.05 -2.21
CA ARG A 56 -11.97 -5.67 -2.57
C ARG A 56 -13.14 -4.77 -2.21
N GLU A 57 -13.17 -4.28 -0.98
CA GLU A 57 -14.23 -3.39 -0.51
C GLU A 57 -14.33 -2.10 -1.33
N LEU A 58 -13.19 -1.48 -1.64
CA LEU A 58 -13.15 -0.30 -2.50
C LEU A 58 -13.62 -0.62 -3.92
N ASN A 59 -13.23 -1.76 -4.48
CA ASN A 59 -13.70 -2.20 -5.80
C ASN A 59 -15.22 -2.43 -5.81
N ASP A 60 -15.75 -3.12 -4.81
CA ASP A 60 -17.20 -3.38 -4.70
C ASP A 60 -18.00 -2.06 -4.59
N ARG A 61 -17.48 -1.09 -3.83
CA ARG A 61 -18.07 0.26 -3.74
C ARG A 61 -17.96 1.02 -5.05
N PHE A 62 -16.83 0.93 -5.75
CA PHE A 62 -16.61 1.56 -7.05
C PHE A 62 -17.55 1.00 -8.12
N GLU A 63 -17.71 -0.32 -8.20
CA GLU A 63 -18.67 -0.98 -9.08
C GLU A 63 -20.11 -0.56 -8.72
N GLY A 64 -20.44 -0.49 -7.43
CA GLY A 64 -21.73 0.02 -6.96
C GLY A 64 -22.00 1.48 -7.37
N PHE A 65 -20.96 2.33 -7.34
CA PHE A 65 -21.03 3.72 -7.80
C PHE A 65 -21.23 3.82 -9.31
N LEU A 66 -20.56 2.97 -10.11
CA LEU A 66 -20.72 2.93 -11.57
C LEU A 66 -22.08 2.36 -11.99
N ALA A 67 -22.59 1.37 -11.26
CA ALA A 67 -23.88 0.73 -11.51
C ALA A 67 -25.07 1.57 -11.03
N ALA A 68 -24.84 2.65 -10.27
CA ALA A 68 -25.89 3.55 -9.83
C ALA A 68 -26.47 4.32 -11.03
N GLU A 69 -27.78 4.21 -11.23
CA GLU A 69 -28.50 5.06 -12.18
C GLU A 69 -29.05 6.32 -11.48
N PRO A 70 -28.88 7.52 -12.08
CA PRO A 70 -28.13 7.80 -13.31
C PRO A 70 -26.62 7.72 -13.09
N VAL A 71 -25.91 7.27 -14.11
CA VAL A 71 -24.43 7.23 -14.12
C VAL A 71 -23.89 8.62 -13.76
N PRO A 72 -22.83 8.72 -12.93
CA PRO A 72 -22.26 9.98 -12.47
C PRO A 72 -21.61 10.78 -13.62
N ALA A 73 -22.43 11.43 -14.43
CA ALA A 73 -22.03 12.25 -15.58
C ALA A 73 -21.94 13.75 -15.24
N THR A 74 -22.21 14.12 -13.99
CA THR A 74 -21.98 15.49 -13.50
C THR A 74 -20.48 15.74 -13.34
N PRO A 75 -19.99 16.99 -13.45
CA PRO A 75 -18.58 17.29 -13.23
C PRO A 75 -18.04 16.78 -11.87
N ALA A 76 -18.82 16.96 -10.80
CA ALA A 76 -18.46 16.43 -9.48
C ALA A 76 -18.46 14.89 -9.43
N GLY A 77 -19.39 14.25 -10.15
CA GLY A 77 -19.42 12.80 -10.29
C GLY A 77 -18.20 12.25 -11.04
N LEU A 78 -17.82 12.88 -12.15
CA LEU A 78 -16.62 12.51 -12.92
C LEU A 78 -15.32 12.77 -12.15
N PHE A 79 -15.24 13.88 -11.42
CA PHE A 79 -14.11 14.17 -10.53
C PHE A 79 -13.97 13.10 -9.45
N THR A 80 -15.08 12.77 -8.78
CA THR A 80 -15.13 11.70 -7.76
C THR A 80 -14.72 10.36 -8.34
N LEU A 81 -15.21 10.04 -9.54
CA LEU A 81 -14.87 8.80 -10.25
C LEU A 81 -13.37 8.73 -10.55
N ALA A 82 -12.78 9.82 -11.06
CA ALA A 82 -11.36 9.88 -11.37
C ALA A 82 -10.50 9.73 -10.11
N SER A 83 -10.81 10.47 -9.04
CA SER A 83 -10.12 10.36 -7.74
C SER A 83 -10.19 8.93 -7.19
N TYR A 84 -11.38 8.34 -7.16
CA TYR A 84 -11.59 6.98 -6.65
C TYR A 84 -10.85 5.93 -7.48
N ALA A 85 -10.94 6.02 -8.81
CA ALA A 85 -10.26 5.09 -9.72
C ALA A 85 -8.73 5.19 -9.57
N SER A 86 -8.19 6.41 -9.44
CA SER A 86 -6.77 6.63 -9.17
C SER A 86 -6.34 6.02 -7.83
N ALA A 87 -7.11 6.20 -6.76
CA ALA A 87 -6.82 5.59 -5.47
C ALA A 87 -6.80 4.06 -5.54
N LEU A 88 -7.83 3.47 -6.16
CA LEU A 88 -7.95 2.01 -6.29
C LEU A 88 -6.82 1.42 -7.13
N GLY A 89 -6.50 2.05 -8.27
CA GLY A 89 -5.41 1.63 -9.14
C GLY A 89 -4.06 1.69 -8.44
N TRP A 90 -3.75 2.83 -7.81
CA TRP A 90 -2.48 3.03 -7.11
C TRP A 90 -2.32 2.09 -5.91
N LEU A 91 -3.36 1.89 -5.11
CA LEU A 91 -3.31 0.95 -3.99
C LEU A 91 -3.08 -0.49 -4.49
N THR A 92 -3.75 -0.88 -5.57
CA THR A 92 -3.61 -2.22 -6.15
C THR A 92 -2.19 -2.46 -6.65
N GLU A 93 -1.61 -1.49 -7.35
CA GLU A 93 -0.21 -1.55 -7.82
C GLU A 93 0.77 -1.63 -6.65
N SER A 94 0.60 -0.77 -5.65
CA SER A 94 1.48 -0.74 -4.47
C SER A 94 1.43 -2.04 -3.67
N LEU A 95 0.26 -2.69 -3.58
CA LEU A 95 0.12 -4.01 -2.95
C LEU A 95 0.72 -5.14 -3.80
N ALA A 96 0.68 -5.04 -5.13
CA ALA A 96 1.35 -5.98 -6.03
C ALA A 96 2.88 -5.89 -5.89
N GLU A 97 3.42 -4.67 -5.79
CA GLU A 97 4.85 -4.43 -5.52
C GLU A 97 5.27 -4.95 -4.13
N LEU A 98 4.44 -4.73 -3.11
CA LEU A 98 4.66 -5.28 -1.77
C LEU A 98 4.70 -6.82 -1.81
N THR A 99 3.74 -7.44 -2.49
CA THR A 99 3.67 -8.90 -2.63
C THR A 99 4.92 -9.44 -3.33
N THR A 100 5.36 -8.79 -4.41
CA THR A 100 6.59 -9.13 -5.14
C THR A 100 7.83 -8.98 -4.26
N SER A 101 7.89 -7.92 -3.46
CA SER A 101 9.00 -7.68 -2.52
C SER A 101 9.07 -8.79 -1.46
N VAL A 102 7.92 -9.18 -0.90
CA VAL A 102 7.84 -10.25 0.10
C VAL A 102 8.16 -11.61 -0.51
N ASP A 103 7.72 -11.90 -1.72
CA ASP A 103 8.10 -13.11 -2.44
C ASP A 103 9.61 -13.21 -2.67
N ARG A 104 10.25 -12.09 -3.05
CA ARG A 104 11.71 -12.00 -3.17
C ARG A 104 12.42 -12.29 -1.85
N ILE A 105 11.94 -11.71 -0.75
CA ILE A 105 12.48 -11.94 0.59
C ILE A 105 12.34 -13.43 0.97
N CYS A 106 11.17 -14.02 0.74
CA CYS A 106 10.92 -15.44 1.02
C CYS A 106 11.81 -16.36 0.16
N THR A 107 12.01 -16.02 -1.11
CA THR A 107 12.91 -16.74 -2.01
C THR A 107 14.37 -16.68 -1.53
N ARG A 108 14.80 -15.51 -1.02
CA ARG A 108 16.15 -15.30 -0.50
C ARG A 108 16.43 -16.10 0.78
N VAL A 109 15.47 -16.17 1.70
CA VAL A 109 15.60 -16.94 2.96
C VAL A 109 15.53 -18.45 2.71
N GLY A 110 15.01 -18.86 1.56
CA GLY A 110 14.73 -20.25 1.21
C GLY A 110 13.38 -20.70 1.76
N MET A 111 12.56 -21.29 0.90
CA MET A 111 11.45 -22.15 1.34
C MET A 111 12.06 -23.34 2.10
N PRO A 112 11.45 -23.83 3.20
CA PRO A 112 12.03 -24.93 3.97
C PRO A 112 12.12 -26.19 3.10
N THR A 113 13.27 -26.41 2.48
CA THR A 113 13.63 -27.67 1.85
C THR A 113 14.04 -28.64 2.94
N ALA A 114 13.62 -29.89 2.76
CA ALA A 114 13.87 -31.08 3.57
C ALA A 114 15.25 -31.11 4.27
N PRO A 115 15.38 -31.82 5.41
CA PRO A 115 16.56 -31.77 6.25
C PRO A 115 17.85 -31.99 5.45
N PRO A 116 18.90 -31.21 5.73
CA PRO A 116 20.12 -31.21 4.93
C PRO A 116 20.75 -32.60 4.91
N ASP A 117 21.05 -33.06 3.69
CA ASP A 117 21.86 -34.26 3.47
C ASP A 117 23.29 -33.97 3.95
N PRO A 118 23.84 -34.73 4.91
CA PRO A 118 25.18 -34.49 5.47
C PRO A 118 26.32 -34.65 4.44
N ALA A 119 26.02 -35.01 3.19
CA ALA A 119 27.00 -35.17 2.11
C ALA A 119 27.30 -33.88 1.32
N PHE A 120 26.54 -32.79 1.49
CA PHE A 120 26.83 -31.52 0.82
C PHE A 120 27.52 -30.53 1.77
N THR A 121 28.84 -30.59 1.82
CA THR A 121 29.65 -29.44 2.27
C THR A 121 29.54 -28.36 1.19
N THR A 122 28.58 -27.44 1.36
CA THR A 122 28.48 -26.24 0.53
C THR A 122 29.75 -25.41 0.74
N GLN A 123 30.43 -25.05 -0.36
CA GLN A 123 31.49 -24.05 -0.34
C GLN A 123 30.91 -22.74 0.20
N ALA A 124 31.34 -22.35 1.39
CA ALA A 124 31.37 -20.95 1.80
C ALA A 124 32.31 -20.22 0.83
N GLY A 125 31.82 -19.18 0.16
CA GLY A 125 32.62 -18.50 -0.86
C GLY A 125 31.86 -17.42 -1.61
N GLY A 126 31.40 -16.42 -0.87
CA GLY A 126 30.76 -15.23 -1.41
C GLY A 126 30.36 -14.29 -0.28
N GLU A 127 31.29 -14.00 0.63
CA GLU A 127 31.20 -12.83 1.52
C GLU A 127 31.13 -11.58 0.65
N GLN A 128 29.92 -11.21 0.21
CA GLN A 128 29.57 -9.80 0.24
C GLN A 128 29.07 -9.54 1.66
N GLU A 129 30.01 -9.40 2.58
CA GLU A 129 29.79 -8.52 3.73
C GLU A 129 29.52 -7.14 3.14
N THR A 130 28.25 -6.85 2.85
CA THR A 130 27.79 -5.48 2.89
C THR A 130 28.04 -5.05 4.32
N GLU A 131 29.18 -4.40 4.57
CA GLU A 131 29.58 -3.84 5.85
C GLU A 131 28.54 -2.79 6.24
N PHE A 132 27.45 -3.26 6.83
CA PHE A 132 26.47 -2.42 7.47
C PHE A 132 27.11 -1.95 8.79
N ASP A 133 27.75 -0.78 8.75
CA ASP A 133 28.31 -0.09 9.92
C ASP A 133 27.18 0.47 10.82
N PHE A 134 26.31 -0.43 11.31
CA PHE A 134 25.32 -0.11 12.32
C PHE A 134 25.93 -0.38 13.70
N ALA A 135 26.15 0.68 14.47
CA ALA A 135 26.61 0.58 15.85
C ALA A 135 25.45 0.15 16.77
N PHE A 136 25.12 -1.14 16.76
CA PHE A 136 24.13 -1.70 17.67
C PHE A 136 24.69 -1.81 19.10
N SER A 137 23.88 -1.45 20.09
CA SER A 137 24.18 -1.71 21.50
C SER A 137 24.24 -3.23 21.77
N ALA A 138 24.88 -3.60 22.89
CA ALA A 138 24.95 -5.00 23.31
C ALA A 138 23.57 -5.66 23.48
N LEU A 139 22.57 -4.87 23.90
CA LEU A 139 21.20 -5.34 24.08
C LEU A 139 20.50 -5.57 22.72
N GLU A 140 20.65 -4.64 21.78
CA GLU A 140 20.12 -4.78 20.41
C GLU A 140 20.78 -5.97 19.69
N MET A 141 22.10 -6.13 19.81
CA MET A 141 22.79 -7.30 19.26
C MET A 141 22.31 -8.62 19.88
N GLY A 142 22.00 -8.63 21.18
CA GLY A 142 21.41 -9.80 21.84
C GLY A 142 20.02 -10.15 21.29
N ALA A 143 19.19 -9.13 21.06
CA ALA A 143 17.87 -9.31 20.48
C ALA A 143 17.95 -9.80 19.02
N ILE A 144 18.84 -9.20 18.21
CA ILE A 144 19.06 -9.61 16.82
C ILE A 144 19.51 -11.06 16.74
N ARG A 145 20.49 -11.47 17.57
CA ARG A 145 20.94 -12.87 17.59
C ARG A 145 19.82 -13.84 17.95
N THR A 146 19.02 -13.50 18.95
CA THR A 146 17.88 -14.33 19.39
C THR A 146 16.83 -14.47 18.28
N ALA A 147 16.51 -13.36 17.59
CA ALA A 147 15.55 -13.37 16.50
C ALA A 147 16.08 -14.11 15.26
N ALA A 148 17.36 -13.90 14.92
CA ALA A 148 18.04 -14.61 13.84
C ALA A 148 18.07 -16.13 14.10
N GLU A 149 18.41 -16.55 15.33
CA GLU A 149 18.37 -17.95 15.74
C GLU A 149 16.96 -18.55 15.61
N ALA A 150 15.93 -17.84 16.09
CA ALA A 150 14.53 -18.29 15.95
C ALA A 150 14.10 -18.42 14.48
N ALA A 151 14.63 -17.57 13.60
CA ALA A 151 14.40 -17.59 12.16
C ALA A 151 15.30 -18.59 11.40
N GLY A 152 16.25 -19.24 12.07
CA GLY A 152 17.23 -20.13 11.42
C GLY A 152 18.21 -19.40 10.49
N LEU A 153 18.48 -18.12 10.75
CA LEU A 153 19.32 -17.24 9.94
C LEU A 153 20.59 -16.82 10.68
N THR A 154 21.62 -16.44 9.93
CA THR A 154 22.74 -15.69 10.52
C THR A 154 22.28 -14.28 10.92
N PRO A 155 22.88 -13.63 11.93
CA PRO A 155 22.52 -12.27 12.30
C PRO A 155 22.60 -11.27 11.13
N GLY A 156 23.60 -11.41 10.25
CA GLY A 156 23.76 -10.57 9.06
C GLY A 156 22.65 -10.78 8.04
N ASP A 157 22.32 -12.04 7.73
CA ASP A 157 21.21 -12.35 6.82
C ASP A 157 19.87 -11.86 7.36
N TYR A 158 19.63 -12.05 8.67
CA TYR A 158 18.43 -11.57 9.35
C TYR A 158 18.28 -10.05 9.23
N ILE A 159 19.35 -9.28 9.50
CA ILE A 159 19.35 -7.82 9.34
C ILE A 159 19.07 -7.45 7.87
N GLY A 160 19.69 -8.15 6.92
CA GLY A 160 19.47 -7.92 5.49
C GLY A 160 18.00 -8.07 5.09
N VAL A 161 17.36 -9.18 5.47
CA VAL A 161 15.96 -9.44 5.10
C VAL A 161 14.95 -8.61 5.90
N LEU A 162 15.27 -8.26 7.15
CA LEU A 162 14.48 -7.31 7.93
C LEU A 162 14.56 -5.91 7.29
N SER A 163 15.72 -5.50 6.82
CA SER A 163 15.91 -4.20 6.15
C SER A 163 15.12 -4.14 4.84
N GLU A 164 15.15 -5.20 4.02
CA GLU A 164 14.31 -5.31 2.83
C GLU A 164 12.81 -5.24 3.18
N SER A 165 12.39 -5.91 4.26
CA SER A 165 11.00 -5.87 4.74
C SER A 165 10.58 -4.47 5.21
N LEU A 166 11.45 -3.77 5.93
CA LEU A 166 11.21 -2.39 6.37
C LEU A 166 11.12 -1.42 5.19
N LEU A 167 11.98 -1.57 4.18
CA LEU A 167 11.92 -0.76 2.96
C LEU A 167 10.64 -1.03 2.16
N ALA A 168 10.20 -2.28 2.07
CA ALA A 168 8.92 -2.61 1.42
C ALA A 168 7.73 -2.02 2.20
N ALA A 169 7.77 -2.13 3.53
CA ALA A 169 6.76 -1.56 4.43
C ALA A 169 6.70 -0.03 4.34
N SER A 170 7.85 0.66 4.27
CA SER A 170 7.87 2.13 4.17
C SER A 170 7.22 2.60 2.88
N ARG A 171 7.54 1.97 1.73
CA ARG A 171 6.96 2.33 0.43
C ARG A 171 5.44 2.22 0.40
N ILE A 172 4.88 1.11 0.90
CA ILE A 172 3.42 0.95 0.95
C ILE A 172 2.77 1.87 1.98
N THR A 173 3.46 2.17 3.09
CA THR A 173 3.00 3.14 4.09
C THR A 173 2.89 4.53 3.48
N ASP A 174 3.93 4.98 2.78
CA ASP A 174 3.96 6.27 2.09
C ASP A 174 2.84 6.35 1.05
N ALA A 175 2.65 5.29 0.24
CA ALA A 175 1.55 5.23 -0.72
C ALA A 175 0.17 5.31 -0.05
N CYS A 176 -0.08 4.59 1.04
CA CYS A 176 -1.36 4.64 1.76
C CYS A 176 -1.60 6.02 2.40
N MET A 177 -0.56 6.67 2.94
CA MET A 177 -0.67 8.03 3.47
C MET A 177 -0.99 9.04 2.37
N GLU A 178 -0.32 8.95 1.22
CA GLU A 178 -0.55 9.86 0.09
C GLU A 178 -1.95 9.65 -0.51
N ILE A 179 -2.38 8.39 -0.70
CA ILE A 179 -3.72 8.05 -1.19
C ILE A 179 -4.79 8.58 -0.23
N SER A 180 -4.67 8.30 1.07
CA SER A 180 -5.68 8.73 2.05
C SER A 180 -5.75 10.25 2.19
N SER A 181 -4.60 10.95 2.21
CA SER A 181 -4.58 12.41 2.22
C SER A 181 -5.20 13.00 0.96
N GLY A 182 -4.83 12.48 -0.22
CA GLY A 182 -5.38 12.96 -1.50
C GLY A 182 -6.88 12.74 -1.62
N LEU A 183 -7.41 11.60 -1.15
CA LEU A 183 -8.85 11.36 -1.09
C LEU A 183 -9.58 12.34 -0.17
N LEU A 184 -9.01 12.69 0.98
CA LEU A 184 -9.60 13.67 1.90
C LEU A 184 -9.58 15.10 1.32
N GLU A 185 -8.51 15.48 0.63
CA GLU A 185 -8.43 16.74 -0.09
C GLU A 185 -9.46 16.81 -1.21
N ASP A 186 -9.58 15.74 -2.00
CA ASP A 186 -10.56 15.62 -3.08
C ASP A 186 -12.00 15.65 -2.53
N ALA A 187 -12.27 15.02 -1.39
CA ALA A 187 -13.54 15.09 -0.69
C ALA A 187 -13.89 16.52 -0.25
N ALA A 188 -12.91 17.23 0.33
CA ALA A 188 -13.07 18.62 0.75
C ALA A 188 -13.32 19.55 -0.45
N TYR A 189 -12.65 19.30 -1.58
CA TYR A 189 -12.86 20.03 -2.83
C TYR A 189 -14.28 19.86 -3.36
N VAL A 190 -14.79 18.62 -3.42
CA VAL A 190 -16.16 18.31 -3.85
C VAL A 190 -17.23 18.99 -2.95
N LEU A 191 -16.94 19.17 -1.66
CA LEU A 191 -17.80 19.91 -0.73
C LEU A 191 -17.71 21.42 -0.86
N GLY A 192 -16.50 21.95 -1.15
CA GLY A 192 -16.18 23.38 -1.06
C GLY A 192 -16.60 24.23 -2.26
N GLU A 193 -16.74 23.65 -3.46
CA GLU A 193 -17.17 24.40 -4.64
C GLU A 193 -18.66 24.77 -4.58
N ALA A 194 -18.94 26.00 -4.14
CA ALA A 194 -20.28 26.56 -3.99
C ALA A 194 -21.00 26.89 -5.33
N THR A 195 -20.33 26.70 -6.48
CA THR A 195 -20.93 26.90 -7.81
C THR A 195 -21.23 25.56 -8.48
N ASP A 196 -22.35 25.46 -9.21
CA ASP A 196 -22.78 24.26 -9.94
C ASP A 196 -21.78 23.74 -11.01
N GLN A 197 -20.72 24.48 -11.24
CA GLN A 197 -19.58 24.09 -12.07
C GLN A 197 -18.42 23.76 -11.15
N VAL A 198 -18.00 22.49 -11.18
CA VAL A 198 -16.60 22.21 -10.89
C VAL A 198 -15.79 22.98 -11.92
N TRP A 199 -14.85 23.81 -11.49
CA TRP A 199 -14.09 24.66 -12.39
C TRP A 199 -13.30 23.78 -13.36
N ILE A 200 -13.86 23.51 -14.55
CA ILE A 200 -13.16 22.91 -15.69
C ILE A 200 -12.23 24.00 -16.23
N GLY A 201 -11.13 24.22 -15.53
CA GLY A 201 -10.06 25.09 -15.95
C GLY A 201 -9.10 24.26 -16.77
N ASP A 202 -8.60 24.80 -17.88
CA ASP A 202 -7.58 24.17 -18.73
C ASP A 202 -6.20 23.99 -18.01
N GLY A 203 -6.14 24.17 -16.69
CA GLY A 203 -4.93 24.03 -15.87
C GLY A 203 -4.96 22.78 -14.99
N PRO A 204 -3.79 22.31 -14.53
CA PRO A 204 -3.66 21.07 -13.74
C PRO A 204 -4.47 21.10 -12.43
N ASP A 205 -4.76 22.29 -11.88
CA ASP A 205 -5.50 22.46 -10.62
C ASP A 205 -6.99 22.06 -10.69
N SER A 206 -7.53 21.74 -11.88
CA SER A 206 -8.88 21.17 -12.04
C SER A 206 -8.93 19.65 -11.91
N LEU A 207 -7.77 18.98 -11.86
CA LEU A 207 -7.67 17.53 -11.69
C LEU A 207 -7.69 17.15 -10.21
N PRO A 208 -8.22 15.96 -9.86
CA PRO A 208 -8.08 15.42 -8.52
C PRO A 208 -6.62 15.38 -8.06
N THR A 209 -6.38 15.62 -6.77
CA THR A 209 -5.04 15.59 -6.16
C THR A 209 -4.32 14.28 -6.51
N LEU A 210 -5.01 13.14 -6.43
CA LEU A 210 -4.41 11.84 -6.77
C LEU A 210 -3.99 11.73 -8.25
N VAL A 211 -4.78 12.30 -9.16
CA VAL A 211 -4.43 12.30 -10.59
C VAL A 211 -3.18 13.14 -10.82
N ARG A 212 -3.09 14.32 -10.16
CA ARG A 212 -1.90 15.18 -10.24
C ARG A 212 -0.65 14.49 -9.69
N SER A 213 -0.76 13.84 -8.52
CA SER A 213 0.35 13.08 -7.93
C SER A 213 0.84 11.99 -8.86
N LEU A 214 -0.07 11.21 -9.47
CA LEU A 214 0.30 10.15 -10.40
C LEU A 214 0.99 10.70 -11.66
N LEU A 215 0.49 11.79 -12.23
CA LEU A 215 1.13 12.44 -13.39
C LEU A 215 2.53 12.94 -13.05
N ALA A 216 2.71 13.61 -11.91
CA ALA A 216 4.02 14.09 -11.47
C ALA A 216 5.02 12.93 -11.26
N ARG A 217 4.56 11.79 -10.76
CA ARG A 217 5.39 10.58 -10.61
C ARG A 217 5.79 9.99 -11.95
N MET A 218 4.90 10.00 -12.94
CA MET A 218 5.22 9.56 -14.30
C MET A 218 6.26 10.47 -14.96
N GLU A 219 6.10 11.79 -14.84
CA GLU A 219 7.07 12.77 -15.36
C GLU A 219 8.45 12.64 -14.71
N ALA A 220 8.51 12.29 -13.42
CA ALA A 220 9.78 12.07 -12.71
C ALA A 220 10.46 10.72 -13.06
N ALA A 221 9.75 9.81 -13.73
CA ALA A 221 10.26 8.49 -14.13
C ALA A 221 10.81 8.46 -15.57
N GLU A 222 10.61 9.52 -16.35
CA GLU A 222 11.22 9.74 -17.68
C GLU A 222 12.66 10.28 -17.61
#